data_AF-A0A7S1EAX0-F1
#
_entry.id   AF-A0A7S1EAX0-F1
#
_cell.length_a   1.000
_cell.length_b   1.000
_cell.length_c   1.000
_cell.angle_alpha   90.00
_cell.angle_beta   90.00
_cell.angle_gamma   90.00
#
_symmetry.space_group_name_H-M   'P 1'
#
loop_
_entity.id
_entity.type
_entity.pdbx_description
1 polymer ?
#
loop_
_entity_poly.entity_id
_entity_poly.type
_entity_poly.pdbx_seq_one_letter_code
_entity_poly.pdbx_strand_id
1 'polypeptide(L)'
;VWIESMFQHLPAGQLGFLVFVNIAIFFIAFFLDFFEIAFIVLPLIAPVALKLGIDMTWLAVLLAVNLQTSFMHPPFGIALYNLRSVTPAAVPTSQIYRGAIPFLLLQL
;
A
#
# COMPACT_ATOMS: atom_id res chain seq x y z
N VAL A 1 -22.11 9.50 -11.01
CA VAL A 1 -23.45 9.41 -10.39
C VAL A 1 -23.61 8.22 -9.43
N TRP A 2 -23.35 6.96 -9.80
CA TRP A 2 -23.54 5.81 -8.87
C TRP A 2 -22.45 5.64 -7.79
N ILE A 3 -21.20 5.96 -8.13
CA ILE A 3 -20.08 5.88 -7.17
C ILE A 3 -20.21 7.01 -6.13
N GLU A 4 -20.69 8.19 -6.55
CA GLU A 4 -20.85 9.38 -5.72
C GLU A 4 -21.90 9.17 -4.58
N SER A 5 -22.99 8.45 -4.84
CA SER A 5 -24.03 8.18 -3.82
C SER A 5 -23.60 7.15 -2.76
N MET A 6 -22.68 6.24 -3.12
CA MET A 6 -22.10 5.28 -2.16
C MET A 6 -21.14 5.98 -1.17
N PHE A 7 -20.50 7.08 -1.56
CA PHE A 7 -19.59 7.85 -0.71
C PHE A 7 -20.29 8.90 0.18
N GLN A 8 -21.55 9.26 -0.09
CA GLN A 8 -22.30 10.22 0.73
C GLN A 8 -22.83 9.65 2.07
N HIS A 9 -22.86 8.32 2.23
CA HIS A 9 -23.36 7.66 3.44
C HIS A 9 -22.25 7.17 4.38
N LEU A 10 -20.99 7.27 3.96
CA LEU A 10 -19.86 7.06 4.85
C LEU A 10 -19.64 8.35 5.66
N PRO A 11 -19.71 8.32 7.00
CA PRO A 11 -19.52 9.51 7.86
C PRO A 11 -18.08 10.07 7.82
N ALA A 12 -17.28 9.77 6.79
CA ALA A 12 -15.83 9.87 6.84
C ALA A 12 -15.19 10.76 5.75
N GLY A 13 -15.95 11.41 4.85
CA GLY A 13 -15.41 12.42 3.92
C GLY A 13 -14.07 12.05 3.26
N GLN A 14 -13.09 12.96 3.34
CA GLN A 14 -11.70 12.77 2.89
C GLN A 14 -11.00 11.55 3.54
N LEU A 15 -11.33 11.23 4.79
CA LEU A 15 -10.68 10.18 5.58
C LEU A 15 -11.13 8.77 5.15
N GLY A 16 -12.43 8.60 4.85
CA GLY A 16 -12.99 7.34 4.35
C GLY A 16 -12.44 6.96 2.98
N PHE A 17 -12.27 7.95 2.10
CA PHE A 17 -11.59 7.76 0.82
C PHE A 17 -10.13 7.34 1.02
N LEU A 18 -9.37 8.01 1.89
CA LEU A 18 -7.98 7.66 2.15
C LEU A 18 -7.80 6.25 2.72
N VAL A 19 -8.66 5.83 3.64
CA VAL A 19 -8.63 4.47 4.20
C VAL A 19 -8.97 3.44 3.14
N PHE A 20 -10.03 3.66 2.36
CA PHE A 20 -10.42 2.76 1.28
C PHE A 20 -9.32 2.61 0.23
N VAL A 21 -8.75 3.73 -0.23
CA VAL A 21 -7.67 3.75 -1.22
C VAL A 21 -6.43 3.06 -0.68
N ASN A 22 -6.05 3.30 0.58
CA ASN A 22 -4.91 2.60 1.18
C ASN A 22 -5.13 1.09 1.24
N ILE A 23 -6.30 0.63 1.70
CA ILE A 23 -6.58 -0.81 1.76
C ILE A 23 -6.61 -1.41 0.36
N ALA A 24 -7.27 -0.77 -0.61
CA ALA A 24 -7.34 -1.26 -1.98
C ALA A 24 -5.95 -1.35 -2.62
N ILE A 25 -5.13 -0.30 -2.47
CA ILE A 25 -3.76 -0.27 -3.01
C ILE A 25 -2.89 -1.33 -2.33
N PHE A 26 -3.02 -1.55 -1.02
CA PHE A 26 -2.28 -2.58 -0.31
C PHE A 26 -2.49 -3.97 -0.93
N PHE A 27 -3.73 -4.33 -1.27
CA PHE A 27 -4.03 -5.60 -1.92
C PHE A 27 -3.57 -5.64 -3.39
N ILE A 28 -3.73 -4.55 -4.13
CA ILE A 28 -3.32 -4.47 -5.54
C ILE A 28 -1.78 -4.49 -5.67
N ALA A 29 -1.07 -3.90 -4.71
CA ALA A 29 0.39 -3.84 -4.63
C ALA A 29 1.06 -5.21 -4.40
N PHE A 30 0.29 -6.28 -4.18
CA PHE A 30 0.82 -7.64 -4.22
C PHE A 30 1.07 -8.15 -5.64
N PHE A 31 0.37 -7.58 -6.63
CA PHE A 31 0.42 -8.00 -8.03
C PHE A 31 1.07 -6.97 -8.95
N LEU A 32 0.91 -5.69 -8.62
CA LEU A 32 1.44 -4.56 -9.38
C LEU A 32 2.61 -3.91 -8.66
N ASP A 33 3.66 -3.56 -9.40
CA ASP A 33 4.82 -2.82 -8.89
C ASP A 33 4.53 -1.30 -8.89
N PHE A 34 5.45 -0.53 -8.30
CA PHE A 34 5.35 0.92 -8.09
C PHE A 34 5.01 1.67 -9.38
N PHE A 35 5.65 1.32 -10.51
CA PHE A 35 5.44 2.01 -11.78
C PHE A 35 4.02 1.80 -12.31
N GLU A 36 3.49 0.58 -12.22
CA GLU A 36 2.13 0.23 -12.64
C GLU A 36 1.11 0.98 -11.79
N ILE A 37 1.32 1.05 -10.47
CA ILE A 37 0.43 1.80 -9.58
C ILE A 37 0.52 3.30 -9.85
N ALA A 38 1.72 3.85 -10.06
CA ALA A 38 1.91 5.27 -10.37
C ALA A 38 1.33 5.68 -11.73
N PHE A 39 1.36 4.80 -12.75
CA PHE A 39 0.87 5.13 -14.09
C PHE A 39 -0.56 4.70 -14.37
N ILE A 40 -1.11 3.70 -13.66
CA ILE A 40 -2.46 3.18 -13.89
C ILE A 40 -3.41 3.63 -12.78
N VAL A 41 -3.04 3.36 -11.53
CA VAL A 41 -3.93 3.56 -10.37
C VAL A 41 -3.97 5.02 -9.94
N LEU A 42 -2.82 5.69 -9.88
CA LEU A 42 -2.74 7.09 -9.43
C LEU A 42 -3.57 8.05 -10.32
N PRO A 43 -3.52 7.98 -11.67
CA PRO A 43 -4.36 8.84 -12.51
C PRO A 43 -5.86 8.54 -12.39
N LEU A 44 -6.22 7.32 -11.97
CA LEU A 44 -7.61 6.93 -11.72
C LEU A 44 -8.16 7.55 -10.42
N ILE A 45 -7.37 7.56 -9.35
CA ILE A 45 -7.78 8.09 -8.03
C ILE A 45 -7.56 9.60 -7.88
N ALA A 46 -6.56 10.17 -8.56
CA ALA A 46 -6.21 11.60 -8.52
C ALA A 46 -7.40 12.55 -8.76
N PRO A 47 -8.25 12.37 -9.79
CA PRO A 47 -9.38 13.27 -10.03
C PRO A 47 -10.44 13.17 -8.92
N VAL A 48 -10.57 12.01 -8.27
CA VAL A 48 -11.49 11.83 -7.13
C VAL A 48 -10.93 12.49 -5.88
N ALA A 49 -9.63 12.33 -5.63
CA ALA A 49 -8.92 12.96 -4.51
C ALA A 49 -8.98 14.50 -4.59
N LEU A 50 -8.75 15.07 -5.77
CA LEU A 50 -8.85 16.52 -6.01
C LEU A 50 -10.26 17.06 -5.75
N LYS A 51 -11.30 16.34 -6.19
CA LYS A 51 -12.71 16.73 -5.93
C LYS A 51 -13.07 16.68 -4.45
N LEU A 52 -12.42 15.81 -3.68
CA LEU A 52 -12.59 15.71 -2.24
C LEU A 52 -11.71 16.71 -1.45
N GLY A 53 -10.93 17.56 -2.13
CA GLY A 53 -10.04 18.54 -1.49
C GLY A 53 -8.81 17.92 -0.84
N ILE A 54 -8.40 16.71 -1.26
CA ILE A 54 -7.26 16.02 -0.70
C ILE A 54 -5.98 16.59 -1.29
N ASP A 55 -5.02 16.92 -0.41
CA ASP A 55 -3.68 17.31 -0.81
C ASP A 55 -2.99 16.16 -1.57
N MET A 56 -2.57 16.42 -2.81
CA MET A 56 -1.97 15.41 -3.67
C MET A 56 -0.61 14.95 -3.16
N THR A 57 0.14 15.82 -2.49
CA THR A 57 1.42 15.47 -1.87
C THR A 57 1.18 14.49 -0.71
N TRP A 58 0.15 14.74 0.11
CA TRP A 58 -0.23 13.82 1.19
C TRP A 58 -0.69 12.46 0.67
N LEU A 59 -1.53 12.45 -0.38
CA LEU A 59 -1.94 11.21 -1.04
C LEU A 59 -0.73 10.42 -1.57
N ALA A 60 0.23 11.10 -2.20
CA ALA A 60 1.44 10.48 -2.72
C ALA A 60 2.33 9.89 -1.62
N VAL A 61 2.50 10.60 -0.50
CA VAL A 61 3.27 10.10 0.66
C VAL A 61 2.61 8.85 1.25
N LEU A 62 1.30 8.87 1.46
CA LEU A 62 0.56 7.70 1.95
C LEU A 62 0.69 6.51 1.00
N LEU A 63 0.58 6.74 -0.31
CA LEU A 63 0.77 5.71 -1.31
C LEU A 63 2.18 5.12 -1.27
N ALA A 64 3.22 5.97 -1.15
CA ALA A 64 4.60 5.53 -1.08
C ALA A 64 4.87 4.65 0.15
N VAL A 65 4.37 5.07 1.32
CA VAL A 65 4.48 4.30 2.58
C VAL A 65 3.76 2.96 2.47
N ASN A 66 2.57 2.94 1.88
CA ASN A 66 1.77 1.74 1.73
C ASN A 66 2.41 0.73 0.74
N LEU A 67 2.95 1.22 -0.38
CA LEU A 67 3.70 0.40 -1.32
C LEU A 67 4.96 -0.19 -0.70
N GLN A 68 5.70 0.60 0.08
CA GLN A 68 6.87 0.11 0.83
C GLN A 68 6.48 -1.01 1.81
N THR A 69 5.34 -0.86 2.48
CA THR A 69 4.82 -1.86 3.42
C THR A 69 4.44 -3.17 2.71
N SER A 70 3.83 -3.09 1.52
CA SER A 70 3.52 -4.26 0.69
C SER A 70 4.76 -5.08 0.37
N PHE A 71 5.89 -4.42 0.04
CA PHE A 71 7.17 -5.11 -0.25
C PHE A 71 7.78 -5.84 0.95
N MET A 72 7.35 -5.53 2.17
CA MET A 72 7.84 -6.20 3.38
C MET A 72 6.88 -7.30 3.88
N HIS A 73 5.68 -7.44 3.32
CA HIS A 73 4.67 -8.37 3.84
C HIS A 73 4.89 -9.83 3.37
N PRO A 74 4.68 -10.86 4.22
CA PRO A 74 5.18 -12.22 3.99
C PRO A 74 4.64 -13.08 2.83
N PRO A 75 3.57 -12.77 2.07
CA PRO A 75 3.19 -13.58 0.91
C PRO A 75 3.93 -13.16 -0.38
N PHE A 76 4.39 -11.91 -0.50
CA PHE A 76 4.99 -11.35 -1.72
C PHE A 76 6.21 -10.44 -1.48
N GLY A 77 6.78 -10.43 -0.27
CA GLY A 77 7.94 -9.62 0.04
C GLY A 77 9.18 -10.05 -0.74
N ILE A 78 9.34 -9.51 -1.97
CA ILE A 78 10.49 -9.73 -2.85
C ILE A 78 11.79 -9.45 -2.09
N ALA A 79 11.80 -8.45 -1.20
CA ALA A 79 12.95 -8.15 -0.33
C ALA A 79 13.32 -9.31 0.60
N LEU A 80 12.34 -9.99 1.21
CA LEU A 80 12.58 -11.13 2.11
C LEU A 80 12.98 -12.39 1.34
N TYR A 81 12.45 -12.56 0.13
CA TYR A 81 12.84 -13.65 -0.77
C TYR A 81 14.25 -13.45 -1.35
N ASN A 82 14.61 -12.20 -1.68
CA ASN A 82 15.97 -11.82 -2.08
C ASN A 82 16.96 -12.00 -0.92
N LEU A 83 16.58 -11.67 0.32
CA LEU A 83 17.42 -11.97 1.48
C LEU A 83 17.60 -13.48 1.67
N ARG A 84 16.55 -14.27 1.42
CA ARG A 84 16.66 -15.73 1.50
C ARG A 84 17.65 -16.31 0.49
N SER A 85 17.81 -15.72 -0.70
CA SER A 85 18.73 -16.21 -1.74
C SER A 85 20.21 -16.10 -1.35
N VAL A 86 20.56 -15.14 -0.48
CA VAL A 86 21.93 -14.93 0.03
C VAL A 86 22.16 -15.48 1.45
N THR A 87 21.10 -15.93 2.12
CA THR A 87 21.17 -16.41 3.51
C THR A 87 21.52 -17.90 3.58
N PRO A 88 22.45 -18.32 4.47
CA PRO A 88 22.78 -19.74 4.68
C PRO A 88 21.56 -20.61 4.97
N ALA A 89 21.57 -21.86 4.50
CA ALA A 89 20.46 -22.80 4.69
C ALA A 89 20.13 -23.12 6.16
N ALA A 90 21.04 -22.80 7.09
CA ALA A 90 20.85 -22.95 8.53
C ALA A 90 19.82 -21.94 9.11
N VAL A 91 19.54 -20.83 8.43
CA VAL A 91 18.56 -19.84 8.88
C VAL A 91 17.19 -20.14 8.26
N PRO A 92 16.16 -20.44 9.05
CA PRO A 92 14.83 -20.67 8.52
C PRO A 92 14.20 -19.36 8.05
N THR A 93 13.43 -19.42 6.97
CA THR A 93 12.73 -18.25 6.40
C THR A 93 11.83 -17.56 7.44
N SER A 94 11.30 -18.29 8.42
CA SER A 94 10.52 -17.75 9.54
C SER A 94 11.28 -16.72 10.40
N GLN A 95 12.62 -16.83 10.50
CA GLN A 95 13.44 -15.89 11.26
C GLN A 95 13.64 -14.58 10.48
N ILE A 96 13.73 -14.67 9.15
CA ILE A 96 13.77 -13.50 8.24
C ILE A 96 12.44 -12.75 8.31
N TYR A 97 11.30 -13.46 8.25
CA TYR A 97 9.97 -12.84 8.39
C TYR A 97 9.80 -12.16 9.76
N ARG A 98 10.21 -12.81 10.86
CA ARG A 98 10.13 -12.21 12.20
C ARG A 98 11.03 -10.98 12.37
N GLY A 99 12.15 -10.91 11.65
CA GLY A 99 13.03 -9.74 11.64
C GLY A 99 12.44 -8.52 10.92
N ALA A 100 11.51 -8.74 9.97
CA ALA A 100 10.83 -7.66 9.27
C ALA A 100 9.66 -7.06 10.07
N ILE A 101 9.00 -7.86 10.91
CA ILE A 101 7.82 -7.44 11.71
C ILE A 101 8.04 -6.14 12.50
N PRO A 102 9.17 -5.91 13.21
CA PRO A 102 9.43 -4.66 13.93
C PRO A 102 9.41 -3.43 13.01
N PHE A 103 9.93 -3.56 11.79
CA PHE A 103 9.93 -2.48 10.81
C PHE A 103 8.52 -2.23 10.25
N LEU A 104 7.74 -3.29 9.98
CA LEU A 104 6.34 -3.12 9.59
C LEU A 104 5.51 -2.44 10.71
N LEU A 105 5.75 -2.80 11.97
CA LEU A 105 5.05 -2.23 13.11
C LEU A 105 5.41 -0.76 13.39
N LEU A 106 6.63 -0.33 13.05
CA LEU A 106 7.04 1.07 13.13
C LEU A 106 6.45 1.93 12.01
N GLN A 107 6.07 1.33 10.89
CA GLN A 107 5.59 2.01 9.69
C GLN A 107 4.06 2.23 9.71
N LEU A 108 3.32 1.41 10.46
CA LEU A 108 1.87 1.52 10.72
C LEU A 108 1.56 2.55 11.80
#